data_AF-A0A402CYL4-F1
#
_entry.id   AF-A0A402CYL4-F1
#
_cell.length_a   1.000
_cell.length_b   1.000
_cell.length_c   1.000
_cell.angle_alpha   90.00
_cell.angle_beta   90.00
_cell.angle_gamma   90.00
#
_symmetry.space_group_name_H-M   'P 1'
#
loop_
_entity.id
_entity.type
_entity.pdbx_description
1 polymer ?
#
loop_
_entity_poly.entity_id
_entity_poly.type
_entity_poly.pdbx_seq_one_letter_code
_entity_poly.pdbx_strand_id
1 'polypeptide(L)'
;MTTRIILCVCLVAAAAYGAYEIRFWRTSQGRQLISPRQRVLRSIGLFLLLAAMGLWLGGTYLPVPLKHGPVATRAERAAALRYLAYWTLTALTALPLIPLALLDARANIQQVQGDVQEVAEERRRLKQEASASNLPED
;
A
#
# COMPACT_ATOMS: atom_id res chain seq x y z
N MET A 1 -22.07 10.68 -17.38
CA MET A 1 -21.11 9.80 -18.09
C MET A 1 -19.67 10.25 -17.89
N THR A 2 -19.40 11.56 -17.97
CA THR A 2 -18.08 12.20 -17.85
C THR A 2 -17.35 11.91 -16.53
N THR A 3 -18.03 12.00 -15.37
CA THR A 3 -17.44 11.71 -14.04
C THR A 3 -16.88 10.30 -13.91
N ARG A 4 -17.49 9.33 -14.60
CA ARG A 4 -17.10 7.91 -14.56
C ARG A 4 -15.85 7.65 -15.38
N ILE A 5 -15.75 8.27 -16.55
CA ILE A 5 -14.56 8.21 -17.40
C ILE A 5 -13.38 8.83 -16.67
N ILE A 6 -13.59 9.98 -16.02
CA ILE A 6 -12.57 10.65 -15.20
C ILE A 6 -12.09 9.72 -14.07
N LEU A 7 -13.00 9.08 -13.32
CA LEU A 7 -12.64 8.14 -12.27
C LEU A 7 -11.82 6.95 -12.79
N CYS A 8 -12.22 6.34 -13.91
CA CYS A 8 -11.47 5.24 -14.52
C CYS A 8 -10.07 5.68 -14.96
N VAL A 9 -9.95 6.86 -15.59
CA VAL A 9 -8.65 7.41 -16.01
C VAL A 9 -7.76 7.68 -14.80
N CYS A 10 -8.29 8.27 -13.73
CA CYS A 10 -7.55 8.48 -12.48
C CYS A 10 -7.06 7.16 -11.87
N LEU A 11 -7.88 6.10 -11.93
CA LEU A 11 -7.54 4.79 -11.36
C LEU A 11 -6.45 4.09 -12.16
N VAL A 12 -6.49 4.18 -13.49
CA VAL A 12 -5.41 3.71 -14.38
C VAL A 12 -4.13 4.50 -14.14
N ALA A 13 -4.21 5.82 -14.00
CA ALA A 13 -3.05 6.66 -13.71
C ALA A 13 -2.43 6.30 -12.35
N ALA A 14 -3.26 6.10 -11.31
CA ALA A 14 -2.81 5.66 -9.99
C ALA A 14 -2.15 4.27 -10.02
N ALA A 15 -2.73 3.33 -10.78
CA ALA A 15 -2.15 2.00 -10.97
C ALA A 15 -0.78 2.06 -11.66
N ALA A 16 -0.68 2.85 -12.73
CA ALA A 16 0.57 3.05 -13.46
C ALA A 16 1.63 3.71 -12.59
N TYR A 17 1.26 4.73 -11.82
CA TYR A 17 2.15 5.40 -10.88
C TYR A 17 2.62 4.46 -9.76
N GLY A 18 1.73 3.69 -9.15
CA GLY A 18 2.08 2.71 -8.12
C GLY A 18 3.03 1.64 -8.66
N ALA A 19 2.79 1.13 -9.87
CA ALA A 19 3.69 0.17 -10.51
C ALA A 19 5.07 0.79 -10.83
N TYR A 20 5.08 2.06 -11.28
CA TYR A 20 6.31 2.81 -11.50
C TYR A 20 7.12 2.96 -10.21
N GLU A 21 6.50 3.41 -9.11
CA GLU A 21 7.20 3.60 -7.84
C GLU A 21 7.75 2.30 -7.26
N ILE A 22 6.98 1.20 -7.32
CA ILE A 22 7.45 -0.12 -6.88
C ILE A 22 8.70 -0.57 -7.66
N ARG A 23 8.79 -0.20 -8.95
CA ARG A 23 9.89 -0.58 -9.84
C ARG A 23 11.09 0.36 -9.76
N PHE A 24 10.87 1.66 -9.55
CA PHE A 24 11.87 2.72 -9.72
C PHE A 24 12.22 3.49 -8.45
N TRP A 25 11.99 2.91 -7.27
CA TRP A 25 12.46 3.52 -6.02
C TRP A 25 13.98 3.36 -5.82
N ARG A 26 14.74 4.29 -6.39
CA ARG A 26 16.20 4.41 -6.22
C ARG A 26 16.55 5.75 -5.60
N THR A 27 17.61 5.78 -4.79
CA THR A 27 18.23 7.04 -4.36
C THR A 27 18.87 7.77 -5.56
N SER A 28 19.20 9.05 -5.39
CA SER A 28 20.06 9.79 -6.33
C SER A 28 21.43 9.12 -6.56
N GLN A 29 21.86 8.26 -5.62
CA GLN A 29 23.09 7.45 -5.71
C GLN A 29 22.87 6.06 -6.33
N GLY A 30 21.68 5.75 -6.86
CA GLY A 30 21.39 4.49 -7.53
C GLY A 30 21.18 3.28 -6.62
N ARG A 31 21.32 3.43 -5.29
CA ARG A 31 21.01 2.35 -4.33
C ARG A 31 19.51 2.09 -4.29
N GLN A 32 19.12 0.81 -4.29
CA GLN A 32 17.72 0.41 -4.11
C GLN A 32 17.32 0.68 -2.65
N LEU A 33 16.34 1.56 -2.45
CA LEU A 33 15.80 1.90 -1.13
C LEU A 33 14.85 0.85 -0.59
N ILE A 34 14.27 0.02 -1.47
CA ILE A 34 13.24 -0.94 -1.13
C ILE A 34 13.82 -2.34 -1.24
N SER A 35 13.72 -3.11 -0.17
CA SER A 35 14.09 -4.53 -0.16
C SER A 35 13.20 -5.34 -1.10
N PRO A 36 13.67 -6.48 -1.64
CA PRO A 36 12.84 -7.36 -2.47
C PRO A 36 11.53 -7.78 -1.79
N ARG A 37 11.57 -7.98 -0.47
CA ARG A 37 10.41 -8.32 0.35
C ARG A 37 9.38 -7.18 0.41
N GLN A 38 9.81 -5.94 0.63
CA GLN A 38 8.92 -4.77 0.58
C GLN A 38 8.33 -4.57 -0.82
N ARG A 39 9.10 -4.83 -1.89
CA ARG A 39 8.59 -4.75 -3.26
C ARG A 39 7.44 -5.72 -3.51
N VAL A 40 7.55 -6.95 -3.02
CA VAL A 40 6.46 -7.95 -3.07
C VAL A 40 5.28 -7.48 -2.24
N LEU A 41 5.51 -6.99 -1.02
CA LEU A 41 4.47 -6.52 -0.12
C LEU A 41 3.65 -5.36 -0.72
N ARG A 42 4.34 -4.36 -1.28
CA ARG A 42 3.73 -3.21 -1.95
C ARG A 42 3.00 -3.61 -3.23
N SER A 43 3.53 -4.57 -3.99
CA SER A 43 2.84 -5.12 -5.18
C SER A 43 1.52 -5.79 -4.81
N ILE A 44 1.51 -6.62 -3.75
CA ILE A 44 0.30 -7.27 -3.25
C ILE A 44 -0.68 -6.22 -2.72
N GLY A 45 -0.19 -5.25 -1.94
CA GLY A 45 -1.01 -4.15 -1.43
C GLY A 45 -1.64 -3.32 -2.55
N LEU A 46 -0.88 -2.97 -3.59
CA LEU A 46 -1.38 -2.25 -4.76
C LEU A 46 -2.46 -3.06 -5.49
N PHE A 47 -2.23 -4.35 -5.71
CA PHE A 47 -3.21 -5.23 -6.34
C PHE A 47 -4.53 -5.27 -5.56
N LEU A 48 -4.46 -5.49 -4.25
CA LEU A 48 -5.65 -5.54 -3.39
C LEU A 48 -6.37 -4.19 -3.34
N LEU A 49 -5.62 -3.08 -3.32
CA LEU A 49 -6.19 -1.74 -3.34
C LEU A 49 -6.95 -1.48 -4.64
N LEU A 50 -6.36 -1.84 -5.80
CA LEU A 50 -7.01 -1.72 -7.10
C LEU A 50 -8.24 -2.63 -7.21
N ALA A 51 -8.17 -3.85 -6.70
CA ALA A 51 -9.31 -4.77 -6.64
C ALA A 51 -10.45 -4.21 -5.78
N ALA A 52 -10.13 -3.69 -4.60
CA ALA A 52 -11.10 -3.06 -3.70
C ALA A 52 -11.71 -1.80 -4.33
N MET A 53 -10.93 -0.95 -4.99
CA MET A 53 -11.47 0.22 -5.70
C MET A 53 -12.34 -0.18 -6.91
N GLY A 54 -11.95 -1.22 -7.64
CA GLY A 54 -12.75 -1.75 -8.75
C GLY A 54 -14.09 -2.31 -8.28
N LEU A 55 -14.10 -3.07 -7.18
CA LEU A 55 -15.32 -3.52 -6.51
C LEU A 55 -16.14 -2.33 -5.98
N TRP A 56 -15.50 -1.34 -5.38
CA TRP A 56 -16.22 -0.17 -4.90
C TRP A 56 -16.93 0.59 -6.04
N LEU A 57 -16.25 0.77 -7.17
CA LEU A 57 -16.82 1.33 -8.40
C LEU A 57 -17.95 0.47 -8.95
N GLY A 58 -17.79 -0.85 -9.01
CA GLY A 58 -18.86 -1.77 -9.44
C GLY A 58 -20.10 -1.69 -8.55
N GLY A 59 -19.91 -1.46 -7.25
CA GLY A 59 -20.97 -1.24 -6.26
C GLY A 59 -21.87 -0.05 -6.58
N THR A 60 -21.33 0.99 -7.22
CA THR A 60 -22.12 2.16 -7.65
C THR A 60 -23.14 1.85 -8.76
N TYR A 61 -23.01 0.69 -9.42
CA TYR A 61 -23.95 0.21 -10.44
C TYR A 61 -24.99 -0.77 -9.90
N LEU A 62 -24.86 -1.21 -8.64
CA LEU A 62 -25.83 -2.11 -8.03
C LEU A 62 -27.08 -1.33 -7.59
N PRO A 63 -28.28 -1.77 -8.01
CA PRO A 63 -29.51 -1.15 -7.54
C PRO A 63 -29.62 -1.34 -6.03
N VAL A 64 -29.76 -0.23 -5.30
CA VAL A 64 -29.97 -0.27 -3.85
C VAL A 64 -31.35 -0.87 -3.59
N PRO A 65 -31.47 -1.95 -2.79
CA PRO A 65 -32.77 -2.48 -2.43
C PRO A 65 -33.51 -1.44 -1.57
N LEU A 66 -34.59 -0.85 -2.08
CA LEU A 66 -35.34 0.22 -1.37
C LEU A 66 -36.43 -0.32 -0.42
N LYS A 67 -36.82 -1.59 -0.57
CA LYS A 67 -37.84 -2.22 0.28
C LYS A 67 -37.22 -3.26 1.21
N HIS A 68 -37.60 -3.21 2.48
CA HIS A 68 -37.14 -4.13 3.52
C HIS A 68 -38.35 -4.71 4.28
N GLY A 69 -38.18 -5.88 4.91
CA GLY A 69 -39.18 -6.45 5.81
C GLY A 69 -40.25 -7.33 5.14
N PRO A 70 -41.41 -7.56 5.80
CA PRO A 70 -42.41 -8.55 5.38
C PRO A 70 -43.11 -8.21 4.06
N VAL A 71 -43.07 -6.94 3.63
CA VAL A 71 -43.68 -6.43 2.39
C VAL A 71 -42.81 -6.70 1.14
N ALA A 72 -41.55 -7.10 1.32
CA ALA A 72 -40.63 -7.37 0.21
C ALA A 72 -40.90 -8.73 -0.44
N THR A 73 -41.06 -8.73 -1.76
CA THR A 73 -41.20 -9.93 -2.60
C THR A 73 -39.94 -10.81 -2.55
N ARG A 74 -40.03 -12.09 -2.94
CA ARG A 74 -38.86 -13.00 -3.01
C ARG A 74 -37.73 -12.43 -3.88
N ALA A 75 -38.07 -11.78 -4.99
CA ALA A 75 -37.08 -11.18 -5.89
C ALA A 75 -36.34 -10.01 -5.24
N GLU A 76 -37.05 -9.15 -4.50
CA GLU A 76 -36.45 -8.01 -3.78
C GLU A 76 -35.53 -8.49 -2.65
N ARG A 77 -35.89 -9.56 -1.93
CA ARG A 77 -35.02 -10.16 -0.90
C ARG A 77 -33.74 -10.77 -1.49
N ALA A 78 -33.84 -11.44 -2.64
CA ALA A 78 -32.68 -11.97 -3.35
C ALA A 78 -31.73 -10.86 -3.85
N ALA A 79 -32.29 -9.75 -4.34
CA ALA A 79 -31.52 -8.57 -4.73
C ALA A 79 -30.79 -7.95 -3.52
N ALA A 80 -31.46 -7.86 -2.36
CA ALA A 80 -30.85 -7.35 -1.14
C ALA A 80 -29.69 -8.23 -0.63
N LEU A 81 -29.83 -9.55 -0.68
CA LEU A 81 -28.75 -10.48 -0.33
C LEU A 81 -27.56 -10.36 -1.28
N ARG A 82 -27.79 -10.19 -2.59
CA ARG A 82 -26.72 -9.97 -3.57
C ARG A 82 -26.00 -8.65 -3.31
N TYR A 83 -26.74 -7.59 -3.02
CA TYR A 83 -26.18 -6.28 -2.64
C TYR A 83 -25.31 -6.41 -1.38
N LEU A 84 -25.80 -7.08 -0.35
CA LEU A 84 -25.05 -7.27 0.90
C LEU A 84 -23.81 -8.15 0.69
N ALA A 85 -23.93 -9.26 -0.03
CA ALA A 85 -22.81 -10.12 -0.37
C ALA A 85 -21.71 -9.36 -1.13
N TYR A 86 -22.10 -8.47 -2.05
CA TYR A 86 -21.18 -7.63 -2.80
C TYR A 86 -20.36 -6.69 -1.90
N TRP A 87 -21.03 -5.98 -1.00
CA TRP A 87 -20.36 -5.07 -0.06
C TRP A 87 -19.51 -5.81 0.96
N THR A 88 -19.95 -6.98 1.43
CA THR A 88 -19.13 -7.85 2.27
C THR A 88 -17.86 -8.30 1.55
N LEU A 89 -17.96 -8.71 0.27
CA LEU A 89 -16.79 -9.08 -0.53
C LEU A 89 -15.83 -7.89 -0.72
N THR A 90 -16.38 -6.70 -0.96
CA THR A 90 -15.60 -5.46 -1.08
C THR A 90 -14.83 -5.18 0.21
N ALA A 91 -15.49 -5.27 1.36
CA ALA A 91 -14.86 -5.08 2.67
C ALA A 91 -13.79 -6.15 2.97
N LEU A 92 -14.07 -7.42 2.67
CA LEU A 92 -13.11 -8.52 2.84
C LEU A 92 -11.87 -8.36 1.96
N THR A 93 -12.02 -7.78 0.77
CA THR A 93 -10.88 -7.50 -0.14
C THR A 93 -10.01 -6.37 0.39
N ALA A 94 -10.59 -5.41 1.13
CA ALA A 94 -9.86 -4.31 1.75
C ALA A 94 -9.20 -4.68 3.09
N LEU A 95 -9.74 -5.67 3.82
CA LEU A 95 -9.26 -6.08 5.14
C LEU A 95 -7.74 -6.36 5.21
N PRO A 96 -7.12 -7.07 4.24
CA PRO A 96 -5.69 -7.39 4.30
C PRO A 96 -4.78 -6.18 4.06
N LEU A 97 -5.32 -5.04 3.59
CA LEU A 97 -4.53 -3.82 3.36
C LEU A 97 -3.97 -3.27 4.68
N ILE A 98 -4.70 -3.42 5.79
CA ILE A 98 -4.27 -2.94 7.12
C ILE A 98 -3.00 -3.69 7.59
N PRO A 99 -2.99 -5.03 7.71
CA PRO A 99 -1.79 -5.75 8.13
C PRO A 99 -0.64 -5.60 7.11
N LEU A 100 -0.92 -5.50 5.81
CA LEU A 100 0.11 -5.23 4.81
C LEU A 100 0.78 -3.86 5.02
N ALA A 101 -0.01 -2.82 5.32
CA ALA A 101 0.52 -1.50 5.62
C ALA A 101 1.36 -1.50 6.91
N LEU A 102 0.92 -2.20 7.95
CA LEU A 102 1.67 -2.36 9.20
C LEU A 102 3.00 -3.10 9.00
N LEU A 103 3.01 -4.14 8.17
CA LEU A 103 4.22 -4.88 7.84
C LEU A 103 5.21 -4.04 7.01
N ASP A 104 4.72 -3.23 6.05
CA ASP A 104 5.57 -2.31 5.29
C ASP A 104 6.17 -1.23 6.22
N ALA A 105 5.35 -0.64 7.10
CA ALA A 105 5.79 0.34 8.08
C ALA A 105 6.85 -0.22 9.03
N ARG A 106 6.65 -1.44 9.54
CA ARG A 106 7.63 -2.13 10.39
C ARG A 106 8.95 -2.35 9.66
N ALA A 107 8.90 -2.84 8.42
CA ALA A 107 10.11 -3.05 7.62
C ALA A 107 10.88 -1.73 7.40
N ASN A 108 10.14 -0.64 7.18
CA ASN A 108 10.73 0.68 6.99
C ASN A 108 11.40 1.20 8.28
N ILE A 109 10.78 1.03 9.44
CA ILE A 109 11.36 1.41 10.74
C ILE A 109 12.65 0.64 11.02
N GLN A 110 12.67 -0.67 10.74
CA GLN A 110 13.86 -1.51 10.96
C GLN A 110 15.02 -1.10 10.05
N GLN A 111 14.74 -0.73 8.81
CA GLN A 111 15.75 -0.24 7.87
C GLN A 111 16.34 1.09 8.35
N VAL A 112 15.50 2.05 8.73
CA VAL A 112 15.97 3.34 9.27
C VAL A 112 16.80 3.16 10.54
N GLN A 113 16.43 2.24 11.43
CA GLN A 113 17.22 1.94 12.63
C GLN A 113 18.61 1.37 12.29
N GLY A 114 18.69 0.49 11.28
CA GLY A 114 19.96 -0.04 10.79
C GLY A 114 20.86 1.06 10.22
N ASP A 115 20.30 1.91 9.34
CA ASP A 115 21.03 3.01 8.72
C ASP A 115 21.58 4.00 9.78
N VAL A 116 20.78 4.31 10.82
CA VAL A 116 21.21 5.18 11.92
C VAL A 116 22.35 4.57 12.74
N GLN A 117 22.32 3.25 12.97
CA GLN A 117 23.40 2.55 13.68
C GLN A 117 24.69 2.54 12.86
N GLU A 118 24.61 2.27 11.56
CA GLU A 118 25.76 2.28 10.65
C GLU A 118 26.44 3.65 10.62
N VAL A 119 25.67 4.73 10.49
CA VAL A 119 26.20 6.11 10.52
C VAL A 119 26.82 6.45 11.89
N ALA A 120 26.22 5.98 12.98
CA ALA A 120 26.76 6.20 14.32
C ALA A 120 28.09 5.44 14.54
N GLU A 121 28.22 4.23 14.00
CA GLU A 121 29.47 3.46 14.03
C GLU A 121 30.55 4.07 13.16
N GLU A 122 30.21 4.48 11.93
CA GLU A 122 31.14 5.16 11.02
C GLU A 122 31.68 6.45 11.66
N ARG A 123 30.81 7.23 12.31
CA ARG A 123 31.22 8.43 13.05
C ARG A 123 32.12 8.11 14.25
N ARG A 124 31.95 6.96 14.91
CA ARG A 124 32.85 6.52 15.99
C ARG A 124 34.21 6.11 15.46
N ARG A 125 34.26 5.36 14.34
CA ARG A 125 35.51 4.97 13.67
C ARG A 125 36.31 6.20 13.24
N LEU A 126 35.68 7.15 12.56
CA LEU A 126 36.32 8.39 12.13
C LEU A 126 36.87 9.21 13.31
N LYS A 127 36.16 9.23 14.45
CA LYS A 127 36.69 9.87 15.67
C LYS A 127 37.90 9.15 16.24
N GLN A 128 37.90 7.82 16.27
CA GLN A 128 39.04 7.03 16.75
C GLN A 128 40.27 7.20 15.85
N GLU A 129 40.08 7.17 14.53
CA GLU A 129 41.14 7.42 13.55
C GLU A 129 41.71 8.84 13.68
N ALA A 130 40.85 9.85 13.84
CA ALA A 130 41.28 11.22 14.07
C ALA A 130 42.02 11.39 15.42
N SER A 131 41.63 10.66 16.47
CA SER A 131 42.36 10.67 17.74
C SER A 131 43.71 9.93 17.66
N ALA A 132 43.79 8.83 16.90
CA ALA A 132 45.03 8.08 16.69
C ALA A 132 46.05 8.84 15.82
N SER A 133 45.58 9.63 14.85
CA SER A 133 46.42 10.47 13.99
C SER A 133 47.01 11.71 14.66
N ASN A 134 46.55 12.09 15.86
CA ASN A 134 47.03 13.25 16.61
C ASN A 134 48.04 12.88 17.72
N LEU A 135 48.55 11.65 17.75
CA LEU A 135 49.66 11.27 18.62
C LEU A 135 50.95 11.88 18.05
N PRO A 136 51.72 12.64 18.86
CA PRO A 136 52.98 13.22 18.41
C PRO A 136 53.97 12.11 18.03
N GLU A 137 54.64 12.28 16.89
CA GLU A 137 55.82 11.49 16.54
C GLU A 137 56.95 11.89 17.51
N ASP A 138 57.20 11.02 18.49
CA ASP A 138 58.39 11.06 19.36
C ASP A 138 59.63 10.53 18.61
#